data_AF-A0A7J9GRW4-F1
#
_entry.id   AF-A0A7J9GRW4-F1
#
_cell.length_a   1.000
_cell.length_b   1.000
_cell.length_c   1.000
_cell.angle_alpha   90.00
_cell.angle_beta   90.00
_cell.angle_gamma   90.00
#
_symmetry.space_group_name_H-M   'P 1'
#
loop_
_entity.id
_entity.type
_entity.pdbx_description
1 polymer ?
#
loop_
_entity_poly.entity_id
_entity_poly.type
_entity_poly.pdbx_seq_one_letter_code
_entity_poly.pdbx_strand_id
1 'polypeptide(L)'
;GSGQAVAIRVTADRCAFYNCKFLGWQDTLYLHHGRQYLKDCYIEGSVDFIFGNSTALLEHCHIHCKSAGFITAQSRKTSQESTGYVFLRSVESELQSVQVRKEKVMVHLLGCVITGNGGSSYSYLGRPWGPFGRVVFAYTYMDQCIKHVGWHNWGKAENERSACFYEY
;
A
#
# COMPACT_ATOMS: atom_id res chain seq x y z
N GLY A 1 4.86 10.27 23.19
CA GLY A 1 4.20 10.00 21.89
C GLY A 1 4.97 10.75 20.82
N SER A 2 5.39 10.04 19.77
CA SER A 2 5.83 10.65 18.50
C SER A 2 4.60 10.80 17.59
N GLY A 3 4.43 11.98 16.98
CA GLY A 3 3.35 12.26 16.03
C GLY A 3 3.70 11.90 14.59
N GLN A 4 3.00 12.52 13.65
CA GLN A 4 3.22 12.40 12.20
C GLN A 4 4.66 12.79 11.82
N ALA A 5 5.30 12.00 10.94
CA ALA A 5 6.63 12.29 10.43
C ALA A 5 6.77 11.81 8.98
N VAL A 6 6.59 12.73 8.04
CA VAL A 6 6.61 12.45 6.60
C VAL A 6 8.05 12.28 6.11
N ALA A 7 8.35 11.14 5.47
CA ALA A 7 9.64 10.91 4.81
C ALA A 7 9.69 11.60 3.44
N ILE A 8 8.60 11.55 2.68
CA ILE A 8 8.49 12.27 1.40
C ILE A 8 7.05 12.73 1.15
N ARG A 9 6.91 13.93 0.57
CA ARG A 9 5.66 14.46 0.04
C ARG A 9 5.79 14.75 -1.44
N VAL A 10 4.92 14.13 -2.25
CA VAL A 10 4.94 14.26 -3.71
C VAL A 10 3.76 15.11 -4.16
N THR A 11 4.04 16.33 -4.64
CA THR A 11 3.02 17.31 -5.07
C THR A 11 3.01 17.61 -6.56
N ALA A 12 3.91 17.02 -7.34
CA ALA A 12 4.01 17.21 -8.78
C ALA A 12 3.28 16.08 -9.55
N ASP A 13 2.94 16.36 -10.80
CA ASP A 13 2.33 15.39 -11.72
C ASP A 13 3.40 14.65 -12.53
N ARG A 14 3.14 13.37 -12.85
CA ARG A 14 4.05 12.45 -13.56
C ARG A 14 5.37 12.21 -12.81
N CYS A 15 5.30 12.02 -11.50
CA CYS A 15 6.46 11.59 -10.72
C CYS A 15 6.62 10.08 -10.80
N ALA A 16 7.85 9.62 -11.00
CA ALA A 16 8.19 8.21 -10.98
C ALA A 16 9.36 7.94 -10.02
N PHE A 17 9.26 6.86 -9.26
CA PHE A 17 10.29 6.41 -8.32
C PHE A 17 10.63 4.95 -8.64
N TYR A 18 11.92 4.68 -8.80
CA TYR A 18 12.43 3.36 -9.14
C TYR A 18 13.44 2.94 -8.07
N ASN A 19 13.30 1.72 -7.54
CA ASN A 19 14.27 1.14 -6.61
C ASN A 19 14.58 2.02 -5.38
N CYS A 20 13.58 2.74 -4.89
CA CYS A 20 13.70 3.66 -3.76
C CYS A 20 13.27 2.99 -2.44
N LYS A 21 13.78 3.51 -1.32
CA LYS A 21 13.33 3.12 0.03
C LYS A 21 12.72 4.31 0.75
N PHE A 22 11.48 4.17 1.21
CA PHE A 22 10.77 5.17 2.00
C PHE A 22 10.56 4.63 3.41
N LEU A 23 11.28 5.22 4.37
CA LEU A 23 11.36 4.70 5.74
C LEU A 23 10.69 5.66 6.71
N GLY A 24 9.80 5.15 7.55
CA GLY A 24 9.10 5.97 8.53
C GLY A 24 8.32 5.17 9.56
N TRP A 25 7.31 5.81 10.14
CA TRP A 25 6.40 5.22 11.12
C TRP A 25 4.96 5.64 10.87
N GLN A 26 4.59 6.86 11.27
CA GLN A 26 3.31 7.46 10.91
C GLN A 26 3.51 8.46 9.76
N ASP A 27 2.65 8.35 8.74
CA ASP A 27 2.61 9.26 7.58
C ASP A 27 3.88 9.21 6.70
N THR A 28 4.51 8.04 6.51
CA THR A 28 5.77 7.90 5.76
C THR A 28 5.75 8.50 4.35
N LEU A 29 4.81 8.06 3.49
CA LEU A 29 4.77 8.35 2.06
C LEU A 29 3.51 9.14 1.73
N TYR A 30 3.67 10.46 1.59
CA TYR A 30 2.57 11.37 1.27
C TYR A 30 2.42 11.56 -0.24
N LEU A 31 1.57 10.72 -0.85
CA LEU A 31 1.16 10.80 -2.25
C LEU A 31 0.07 11.89 -2.40
N HIS A 32 0.49 13.15 -2.26
CA HIS A 32 -0.42 14.28 -2.08
C HIS A 32 -1.29 14.57 -3.31
N HIS A 33 -0.68 14.75 -4.48
CA HIS A 33 -1.39 15.20 -5.70
C HIS A 33 -0.65 14.75 -6.97
N GLY A 34 -1.40 14.62 -8.08
CA GLY A 34 -0.86 14.27 -9.40
C GLY A 34 -0.85 12.77 -9.69
N ARG A 35 -0.30 12.39 -10.84
CA ARG A 35 -0.06 10.98 -11.21
C ARG A 35 1.32 10.55 -10.75
N GLN A 36 1.38 9.41 -10.07
CA GLN A 36 2.60 8.92 -9.44
C GLN A 36 2.78 7.43 -9.73
N TYR A 37 4.01 7.02 -10.01
CA TYR A 37 4.35 5.64 -10.30
C TYR A 37 5.54 5.21 -9.45
N LEU A 38 5.39 4.11 -8.72
CA LEU A 38 6.43 3.55 -7.89
C LEU A 38 6.70 2.13 -8.38
N LYS A 39 7.93 1.85 -8.81
CA LYS A 39 8.36 0.53 -9.26
C LYS A 39 9.52 0.03 -8.42
N ASP A 40 9.47 -1.24 -8.01
CA ASP A 40 10.55 -1.92 -7.30
C ASP A 40 10.96 -1.20 -6.00
N CYS A 41 10.02 -0.49 -5.35
CA CYS A 41 10.29 0.31 -4.17
C CYS A 41 10.00 -0.45 -2.88
N TYR A 42 10.71 -0.08 -1.81
CA TYR A 42 10.43 -0.53 -0.45
C TYR A 42 9.78 0.60 0.36
N ILE A 43 8.69 0.31 1.04
CA ILE A 43 7.96 1.27 1.89
C ILE A 43 7.71 0.64 3.25
N GLU A 44 8.05 1.33 4.34
CA GLU A 44 7.73 0.88 5.70
C GLU A 44 7.05 1.92 6.58
N GLY A 45 6.21 1.44 7.49
CA GLY A 45 5.54 2.26 8.49
C GLY A 45 4.55 1.46 9.33
N SER A 46 3.69 2.16 10.08
CA SER A 46 2.63 1.55 10.88
C SER A 46 1.28 2.23 10.65
N VAL A 47 1.17 3.55 10.81
CA VAL A 47 -0.11 4.28 10.76
C VAL A 47 -0.13 5.17 9.52
N ASP A 48 -1.13 4.98 8.67
CA ASP A 48 -1.43 5.79 7.48
C ASP A 48 -0.20 6.03 6.60
N PHE A 49 0.69 5.04 6.51
CA PHE A 49 2.04 5.31 6.02
C PHE A 49 2.12 5.44 4.49
N ILE A 50 1.03 5.16 3.77
CA ILE A 50 0.81 5.54 2.36
C ILE A 50 -0.52 6.31 2.28
N PHE A 51 -0.48 7.63 2.09
CA PHE A 51 -1.68 8.47 2.26
C PHE A 51 -1.72 9.66 1.29
N GLY A 52 -2.91 10.24 1.14
CA GLY A 52 -3.16 11.39 0.24
C GLY A 52 -4.24 11.15 -0.81
N ASN A 53 -4.25 11.99 -1.85
CA ASN A 53 -5.27 11.97 -2.91
C ASN A 53 -4.66 11.95 -4.33
N SER A 54 -3.50 11.33 -4.53
CA SER A 54 -2.95 11.17 -5.88
C SER A 54 -3.65 10.04 -6.65
N THR A 55 -3.39 9.96 -7.96
CA THR A 55 -3.53 8.71 -8.72
C THR A 55 -2.18 8.01 -8.68
N ALA A 56 -2.08 6.88 -7.97
CA ALA A 56 -0.81 6.17 -7.82
C ALA A 56 -0.90 4.69 -8.24
N LEU A 57 0.11 4.27 -8.99
CA LEU A 57 0.39 2.86 -9.28
C LEU A 57 1.67 2.45 -8.55
N LEU A 58 1.56 1.43 -7.70
CA LEU A 58 2.69 0.80 -7.03
C LEU A 58 2.84 -0.60 -7.62
N GLU A 59 3.96 -0.83 -8.29
CA GLU A 59 4.27 -2.06 -9.01
C GLU A 59 5.53 -2.70 -8.43
N HIS A 60 5.48 -4.01 -8.15
CA HIS A 60 6.60 -4.74 -7.54
C HIS A 60 7.17 -4.08 -6.28
N CYS A 61 6.31 -3.44 -5.49
CA CYS A 61 6.73 -2.78 -4.26
C CYS A 61 6.66 -3.73 -3.07
N HIS A 62 7.64 -3.61 -2.18
CA HIS A 62 7.65 -4.29 -0.88
C HIS A 62 7.14 -3.33 0.20
N ILE A 63 6.02 -3.69 0.82
CA ILE A 63 5.35 -2.94 1.87
C ILE A 63 5.58 -3.66 3.19
N HIS A 64 6.14 -2.95 4.17
CA HIS A 64 6.52 -3.53 5.45
C HIS A 64 5.80 -2.85 6.64
N CYS A 65 4.93 -3.59 7.30
CA CYS A 65 4.16 -3.19 8.47
C CYS A 65 5.00 -3.36 9.74
N LYS A 66 5.36 -2.25 10.40
CA LYS A 66 6.22 -2.26 11.58
C LYS A 66 5.47 -2.58 12.87
N SER A 67 4.20 -2.21 12.95
CA SER A 67 3.34 -2.34 14.13
C SER A 67 1.86 -2.23 13.74
N ALA A 68 0.96 -2.29 14.72
CA ALA A 68 -0.46 -2.09 14.53
C ALA A 68 -0.77 -0.74 13.85
N GLY A 69 -1.67 -0.76 12.87
CA GLY A 69 -2.07 0.44 12.15
C GLY A 69 -2.68 0.14 10.78
N PHE A 70 -2.40 1.01 9.81
CA PHE A 70 -3.08 1.07 8.53
C PHE A 70 -2.05 1.35 7.42
N ILE A 71 -2.04 0.52 6.38
CA ILE A 71 -1.16 0.74 5.24
C ILE A 71 -1.59 1.98 4.48
N THR A 72 -2.87 2.04 4.11
CA THR A 72 -3.39 3.14 3.27
C THR A 72 -4.38 4.03 3.98
N ALA A 73 -4.28 5.34 3.71
CA ALA A 73 -5.25 6.35 4.10
C ALA A 73 -5.56 7.27 2.92
N GLN A 74 -6.40 6.78 2.00
CA GLN A 74 -6.71 7.49 0.76
C GLN A 74 -7.81 8.54 1.00
N SER A 75 -7.61 9.76 0.49
CA SER A 75 -8.41 10.95 0.82
C SER A 75 -9.25 11.52 -0.31
N ARG A 76 -9.73 10.66 -1.21
CA ARG A 76 -10.66 11.01 -2.28
C ARG A 76 -11.97 11.53 -1.70
N LYS A 77 -12.39 12.70 -2.19
CA LYS A 77 -13.48 13.49 -1.61
C LYS A 77 -14.81 13.32 -2.31
N THR A 78 -14.80 13.00 -3.60
CA THR A 78 -16.03 12.87 -4.40
C THR A 78 -15.94 11.69 -5.38
N SER A 79 -17.09 11.22 -5.85
CA SER A 79 -17.16 10.15 -6.86
C SER A 79 -16.68 10.59 -8.25
N GLN A 80 -16.57 11.90 -8.51
CA GLN A 80 -16.10 12.46 -9.77
C GLN A 80 -14.57 12.48 -9.88
N GLU A 81 -13.84 12.45 -8.74
CA GLU A 81 -12.38 12.41 -8.76
C GLU A 81 -11.88 11.10 -9.37
N SER A 82 -10.85 11.15 -10.21
CA SER A 82 -10.22 9.97 -10.83
C SER A 82 -9.03 9.41 -10.02
N THR A 83 -8.85 9.88 -8.79
CA THR A 83 -7.73 9.54 -7.88
C THR A 83 -7.92 8.19 -7.20
N GLY A 84 -6.85 7.62 -6.65
CA GLY A 84 -6.87 6.30 -6.04
C GLY A 84 -5.54 5.57 -6.18
N TYR A 85 -5.39 4.49 -5.41
CA TYR A 85 -4.17 3.69 -5.39
C TYR A 85 -4.41 2.30 -5.95
N VAL A 86 -3.46 1.83 -6.75
CA VAL A 86 -3.43 0.46 -7.24
C VAL A 86 -2.08 -0.14 -6.89
N PHE A 87 -2.11 -1.25 -6.16
CA PHE A 87 -0.95 -2.10 -5.89
C PHE A 87 -1.04 -3.29 -6.82
N LEU A 88 -0.04 -3.48 -7.68
CA LEU A 88 -0.10 -4.43 -8.78
C LEU A 88 1.16 -5.28 -8.88
N ARG A 89 0.96 -6.52 -9.32
CA ARG A 89 2.03 -7.37 -9.87
C ARG A 89 2.22 -7.10 -11.36
N SER A 90 3.46 -6.86 -11.79
CA SER A 90 3.81 -6.97 -13.20
C SER A 90 3.97 -8.45 -13.55
N VAL A 91 3.28 -8.92 -14.58
CA VAL A 91 3.58 -10.23 -15.18
C VAL A 91 4.65 -9.97 -16.24
N GLU A 92 5.91 -9.89 -15.83
CA GLU A 92 7.00 -9.98 -16.80
C GLU A 92 7.01 -11.41 -17.34
N SER A 93 6.85 -11.54 -18.66
CA SER A 93 6.84 -12.82 -19.37
C SER A 93 8.25 -13.41 -19.44
N GLU A 94 8.81 -13.83 -18.31
CA GLU A 94 10.05 -14.61 -18.34
C GLU A 94 9.86 -15.97 -17.67
N LEU A 95 9.92 -17.00 -18.52
CA LEU A 95 10.27 -18.37 -18.16
C LEU A 95 11.65 -18.36 -17.48
N GLN A 96 11.71 -18.10 -16.18
CA GLN A 96 12.91 -18.41 -15.40
C GLN A 96 12.73 -19.77 -14.72
N SER A 97 13.43 -20.75 -15.29
CA SER A 97 13.59 -22.11 -14.78
C SER A 97 14.03 -22.08 -13.31
N VAL A 98 13.15 -22.54 -12.41
CA VAL A 98 13.42 -22.55 -10.97
C VAL A 98 14.32 -23.74 -10.62
N GLN A 99 15.50 -23.44 -10.07
CA GLN A 99 16.34 -24.42 -9.40
C GLN A 99 15.73 -24.75 -8.03
N VAL A 100 15.31 -26.01 -7.83
CA VAL A 100 14.89 -26.53 -6.53
C VAL A 100 16.11 -26.68 -5.63
N ARG A 101 16.31 -25.77 -4.67
CA ARG A 101 17.15 -26.02 -3.48
C ARG A 101 16.22 -26.11 -2.27
N LYS A 102 16.26 -27.27 -1.62
CA LYS A 102 15.59 -27.54 -0.34
C LYS A 102 16.03 -26.50 0.68
N GLU A 103 15.09 -26.03 1.50
CA GLU A 103 15.31 -25.14 2.66
C GLU A 103 15.70 -23.68 2.36
N LYS A 104 14.97 -23.07 1.44
CA LYS A 104 14.60 -21.66 1.57
C LYS A 104 13.32 -21.51 0.80
N VAL A 105 12.25 -21.05 1.44
CA VAL A 105 11.05 -20.64 0.70
C VAL A 105 11.44 -19.38 -0.06
N MET A 106 12.13 -19.55 -1.20
CA MET A 106 12.37 -18.51 -2.18
C MET A 106 11.03 -18.32 -2.87
N VAL A 107 10.13 -17.60 -2.21
CA VAL A 107 8.97 -17.07 -2.90
C VAL A 107 9.55 -16.07 -3.91
N HIS A 108 9.76 -16.51 -5.15
CA HIS A 108 9.99 -15.63 -6.29
C HIS A 108 8.69 -14.83 -6.48
N LEU A 109 8.46 -13.86 -5.59
CA LEU A 109 7.33 -12.94 -5.63
C LEU A 109 7.71 -11.84 -6.60
N LEU A 110 7.62 -12.15 -7.89
CA LEU A 110 7.38 -11.14 -8.90
C LEU A 110 6.00 -10.58 -8.57
N GLY A 111 5.90 -9.52 -7.76
CA GLY A 111 4.63 -8.99 -7.27
C GLY A 111 4.80 -7.96 -6.15
N CYS A 112 3.74 -7.19 -5.86
CA CYS A 112 3.71 -6.48 -4.60
C CYS A 112 3.65 -7.48 -3.44
N VAL A 113 4.35 -7.17 -2.35
CA VAL A 113 4.44 -8.03 -1.17
C VAL A 113 4.19 -7.19 0.07
N ILE A 114 3.27 -7.63 0.92
CA ILE A 114 3.04 -7.06 2.24
C ILE A 114 3.60 -8.01 3.29
N THR A 115 4.47 -7.50 4.16
CA THR A 115 5.13 -8.26 5.24
C THR A 115 5.03 -7.51 6.56
N GLY A 116 5.38 -8.16 7.67
CA GLY A 116 5.53 -7.48 8.95
C GLY A 116 6.65 -8.04 9.82
N ASN A 117 6.79 -7.51 11.04
CA ASN A 117 7.82 -7.91 12.02
C ASN A 117 7.57 -9.27 12.72
N GLY A 118 6.71 -10.12 12.16
CA GLY A 118 6.18 -11.31 12.82
C GLY A 118 4.93 -11.03 13.67
N GLY A 119 4.25 -12.11 14.08
CA GLY A 119 2.92 -12.05 14.69
C GLY A 119 1.79 -11.98 13.66
N SER A 120 0.55 -12.09 14.13
CA SER A 120 -0.63 -12.16 13.27
C SER A 120 -1.65 -11.05 13.58
N SER A 121 -2.40 -10.62 12.57
CA SER A 121 -3.61 -9.80 12.70
C SER A 121 -3.46 -8.48 13.47
N TYR A 122 -2.49 -7.64 13.13
CA TYR A 122 -2.32 -6.32 13.75
C TYR A 122 -2.47 -5.14 12.79
N SER A 123 -2.30 -5.33 11.49
CA SER A 123 -2.37 -4.26 10.49
C SER A 123 -3.63 -4.38 9.62
N TYR A 124 -4.16 -3.24 9.18
CA TYR A 124 -5.22 -3.15 8.18
C TYR A 124 -4.63 -2.72 6.83
N LEU A 125 -5.23 -3.18 5.74
CA LEU A 125 -4.92 -2.73 4.37
C LEU A 125 -5.18 -1.23 4.20
N GLY A 126 -6.16 -0.69 4.92
CA GLY A 126 -6.36 0.74 4.97
C GLY A 126 -7.64 1.18 5.65
N ARG A 127 -7.83 2.50 5.59
CA ARG A 127 -9.01 3.20 6.06
C ARG A 127 -9.33 4.41 5.16
N PRO A 128 -10.61 4.79 5.01
CA PRO A 128 -10.99 5.94 4.19
C PRO A 128 -10.74 7.24 4.96
N TRP A 129 -9.64 7.93 4.67
CA TRP A 129 -9.43 9.29 5.20
C TRP A 129 -10.43 10.28 4.58
N GLY A 130 -10.72 10.09 3.30
CA GLY A 130 -11.79 10.77 2.56
C GLY A 130 -12.97 9.83 2.33
N PRO A 131 -14.20 10.35 2.21
CA PRO A 131 -15.42 9.54 2.13
C PRO A 131 -15.49 8.64 0.89
N PHE A 132 -14.79 8.97 -0.19
CA PHE A 132 -14.76 8.19 -1.44
C PHE A 132 -13.41 7.48 -1.65
N GLY A 133 -12.71 7.19 -0.55
CA GLY A 133 -11.40 6.54 -0.55
C GLY A 133 -11.35 5.36 -1.51
N ARG A 134 -10.31 5.28 -2.35
CA ARG A 134 -10.19 4.22 -3.37
C ARG A 134 -8.83 3.56 -3.40
N VAL A 135 -8.81 2.25 -3.12
CA VAL A 135 -7.58 1.44 -3.05
C VAL A 135 -7.86 0.05 -3.60
N VAL A 136 -6.96 -0.45 -4.45
CA VAL A 136 -7.01 -1.81 -4.97
C VAL A 136 -5.68 -2.50 -4.70
N PHE A 137 -5.73 -3.67 -4.06
CA PHE A 137 -4.61 -4.60 -4.01
C PHE A 137 -4.88 -5.75 -4.99
N ALA A 138 -4.14 -5.82 -6.08
CA ALA A 138 -4.30 -6.84 -7.11
C ALA A 138 -3.04 -7.70 -7.19
N TYR A 139 -3.22 -9.03 -7.11
CA TYR A 139 -2.17 -10.05 -7.17
C TYR A 139 -1.03 -9.78 -6.17
N THR A 140 -1.39 -9.31 -4.97
CA THR A 140 -0.45 -8.95 -3.92
C THR A 140 -0.35 -10.08 -2.90
N TYR A 141 0.87 -10.52 -2.57
CA TYR A 141 1.06 -11.43 -1.44
C TYR A 141 0.87 -10.67 -0.14
N MET A 142 0.06 -11.22 0.78
CA MET A 142 -0.20 -10.62 2.09
C MET A 142 0.18 -11.58 3.21
N ASP A 143 1.14 -11.18 4.03
CA ASP A 143 1.55 -11.93 5.23
C ASP A 143 0.48 -11.88 6.33
N GLN A 144 0.58 -12.78 7.31
CA GLN A 144 -0.36 -12.96 8.42
C GLN A 144 -0.51 -11.72 9.32
N CYS A 145 0.36 -10.72 9.16
CA CYS A 145 0.24 -9.43 9.84
C CYS A 145 -1.08 -8.69 9.51
N ILE A 146 -1.68 -8.95 8.34
CA ILE A 146 -2.95 -8.37 7.93
C ILE A 146 -4.11 -9.01 8.70
N LYS A 147 -4.97 -8.18 9.27
CA LYS A 147 -6.20 -8.64 9.93
C LYS A 147 -7.15 -9.27 8.92
N HIS A 148 -7.82 -10.35 9.32
CA HIS A 148 -8.81 -11.04 8.47
C HIS A 148 -9.94 -10.16 7.93
N VAL A 149 -10.32 -9.10 8.66
CA VAL A 149 -11.32 -8.12 8.20
C VAL A 149 -10.81 -7.23 7.06
N GLY A 150 -9.49 -7.16 6.86
CA GLY A 150 -8.81 -6.39 5.81
C GLY A 150 -8.81 -4.89 6.07
N TRP A 151 -10.00 -4.29 6.19
CA TRP A 151 -10.22 -2.84 6.13
C TRP A 151 -10.89 -2.31 7.41
N HIS A 152 -10.74 -1.00 7.64
CA HIS A 152 -11.40 -0.30 8.75
C HIS A 152 -12.15 0.92 8.22
N ASN A 153 -13.40 1.11 8.62
CA ASN A 153 -14.28 2.19 8.15
C ASN A 153 -13.96 3.59 8.72
N TRP A 154 -12.83 3.74 9.42
CA TRP A 154 -12.42 4.96 10.12
C TRP A 154 -13.43 5.47 11.19
N GLY A 155 -14.28 4.58 11.73
CA GLY A 155 -15.35 4.95 12.65
C GLY A 155 -16.53 5.66 11.97
N LYS A 156 -16.61 5.58 10.64
CA LYS A 156 -17.59 6.27 9.78
C LYS A 156 -18.29 5.25 8.90
N ALA A 157 -19.35 4.64 9.42
CA ALA A 157 -20.09 3.59 8.71
C ALA A 157 -20.69 4.10 7.37
N GLU A 158 -20.97 5.41 7.26
CA GLU A 158 -21.42 6.03 6.02
C GLU A 158 -20.42 5.87 4.86
N ASN A 159 -19.12 5.82 5.16
CA ASN A 159 -18.07 5.67 4.15
C ASN A 159 -18.06 4.27 3.54
N GLU A 160 -18.65 3.26 4.18
CA GLU A 160 -18.73 1.91 3.63
C GLU A 160 -19.56 1.87 2.34
N ARG A 161 -20.44 2.86 2.12
CA ARG A 161 -21.28 2.98 0.92
C ARG A 161 -20.55 3.65 -0.25
N SER A 162 -19.46 4.36 0.00
CA SER A 162 -18.81 5.26 -0.96
C SER A 162 -17.33 4.97 -1.17
N ALA A 163 -16.66 4.37 -0.19
CA ALA A 163 -15.29 3.89 -0.31
C ALA A 163 -15.23 2.67 -1.23
N CYS A 164 -14.21 2.63 -2.08
CA CYS A 164 -13.97 1.63 -3.09
C CYS A 164 -12.68 0.87 -2.74
N PHE A 165 -12.78 -0.10 -1.84
CA PHE A 165 -11.65 -0.92 -1.39
C PHE A 165 -11.81 -2.35 -1.92
N TYR A 166 -10.83 -2.82 -2.67
CA TYR A 166 -10.90 -4.10 -3.39
C TYR A 166 -9.60 -4.88 -3.28
N GLU A 167 -9.75 -6.20 -3.29
CA GLU A 167 -8.68 -7.19 -3.34
C GLU A 167 -8.96 -8.13 -4.53
N TYR A 168 -7.92 -8.46 -5.31
CA TYR A 168 -7.99 -9.39 -6.44
C TYR A 168 -6.78 -10.32 -6.44
#